data_AF-A0A098VTF7-F1
#
_entry.id   AF-A0A098VTF7-F1
#
_cell.length_a   1.000
_cell.length_b   1.000
_cell.length_c   1.000
_cell.angle_alpha   90.00
_cell.angle_beta   90.00
_cell.angle_gamma   90.00
#
_symmetry.space_group_name_H-M   'P 1'
#
loop_
_entity.id
_entity.type
_entity.pdbx_description
1 polymer ?
#
loop_
_entity_poly.entity_id
_entity_poly.type
_entity_poly.pdbx_seq_one_letter_code
_entity_poly.pdbx_strand_id
1 'polypeptide(L)'
;MEYLDDAVDDNEDSGASVSKTILQVEEHNAGRDTSHYSLVSNCIVANEPGIIVIPDHQCVKLKSILEDLCHDLFAKKFSIEAAARQLFRAEEVHVLVDRYFLEPASIKNYLMDKSYCRSAISGLFKYLQLHFLNFLIDPITFAVWQHQKRLFIDAKTSYKYSLDTSSDPMNKTNTLFHRLNHTKTNLGAMLLRQHILQPLIDKEEILQRLNGVEELVSNQEQYYRLGNSLAKLSKFGVEVLRRCTSLTNFKRLSDIEFSIQSLIDLTSALGELKNILSILSSLGSPIFGAVKKVFQRFFLL
;
A
#
# COMPACT_ATOMS: atom_id res chain seq x y z
N MET A 1 6.62 -2.79 48.78
CA MET A 1 6.36 -1.44 49.31
C MET A 1 6.42 -0.52 48.12
N GLU A 2 5.31 -0.48 47.40
CA GLU A 2 4.23 0.51 47.60
C GLU A 2 4.66 1.82 46.94
N TYR A 3 4.21 2.08 45.71
CA TYR A 3 2.88 2.59 45.32
C TYR A 3 2.63 4.04 45.73
N LEU A 4 1.87 4.66 44.84
CA LEU A 4 1.18 5.95 44.89
C LEU A 4 1.94 7.12 44.26
N ASP A 5 1.32 7.97 43.44
CA ASP A 5 0.16 7.85 42.54
C ASP A 5 0.06 9.20 41.80
N ASP A 6 -0.62 9.16 40.65
CA ASP A 6 -1.43 10.20 40.04
C ASP A 6 -0.79 11.48 39.46
N ALA A 7 -0.70 11.48 38.13
CA ALA A 7 -1.30 12.54 37.34
C ALA A 7 -1.99 11.90 36.11
N VAL A 8 -3.30 11.70 36.27
CA VAL A 8 -4.28 11.50 35.21
C VAL A 8 -4.27 12.74 34.30
N ASP A 9 -4.07 12.53 33.00
CA ASP A 9 -4.68 13.39 32.00
C ASP A 9 -5.31 12.48 30.94
N ASP A 10 -6.62 12.31 31.12
CA ASP A 10 -7.57 11.79 30.15
C ASP A 10 -7.53 12.69 28.91
N ASN A 11 -7.38 12.12 27.71
CA ASN A 11 -8.31 12.30 26.61
C ASN A 11 -7.79 11.69 25.29
N GLU A 12 -8.72 10.97 24.66
CA GLU A 12 -8.92 10.74 23.22
C GLU A 12 -8.10 9.67 22.49
N ASP A 13 -8.55 8.43 22.69
CA ASP A 13 -9.24 7.61 21.68
C ASP A 13 -8.72 7.58 20.23
N SER A 14 -8.09 6.44 19.93
CA SER A 14 -8.58 5.41 18.99
C SER A 14 -8.76 5.73 17.49
N GLY A 15 -8.16 4.86 16.65
CA GLY A 15 -8.58 4.70 15.25
C GLY A 15 -7.53 4.01 14.37
N ALA A 16 -7.65 2.70 14.18
CA ALA A 16 -6.76 1.88 13.34
C ALA A 16 -7.05 1.99 11.83
N SER A 17 -6.01 2.13 11.01
CA SER A 17 -6.05 2.23 9.52
C SER A 17 -5.50 1.00 8.76
N VAL A 18 -5.75 0.93 7.44
CA VAL A 18 -4.75 0.50 6.43
C VAL A 18 -5.00 1.21 5.09
N SER A 19 -4.08 2.07 4.65
CA SER A 19 -3.89 2.39 3.23
C SER A 19 -2.41 2.39 2.90
N LYS A 20 -2.06 1.63 1.86
CA LYS A 20 -0.68 1.45 1.42
C LYS A 20 -0.35 2.59 0.45
N THR A 21 0.20 3.68 0.95
CA THR A 21 0.82 4.69 0.09
C THR A 21 2.28 4.30 -0.11
N ILE A 22 2.56 3.63 -1.24
CA ILE A 22 3.93 3.23 -1.57
C ILE A 22 4.70 4.50 -1.96
N LEU A 23 5.53 5.01 -1.05
CA LEU A 23 6.66 5.84 -1.40
C LEU A 23 7.73 4.94 -2.01
N GLN A 24 7.64 4.76 -3.33
CA GLN A 24 8.72 4.13 -4.08
C GLN A 24 9.83 5.15 -4.24
N VAL A 25 10.65 5.24 -3.21
CA VAL A 25 11.94 5.87 -3.29
C VAL A 25 12.90 4.82 -3.81
N GLU A 26 13.18 4.84 -5.11
CA GLU A 26 14.29 4.09 -5.67
C GLU A 26 15.59 4.83 -5.39
N GLU A 27 16.54 4.18 -4.71
CA GLU A 27 17.94 4.47 -4.97
C GLU A 27 18.81 3.23 -4.76
N HIS A 28 19.41 2.77 -5.86
CA HIS A 28 20.70 2.10 -5.84
C HIS A 28 21.80 3.11 -5.48
N ASN A 29 23.01 2.64 -5.17
CA ASN A 29 24.20 3.42 -4.81
C ASN A 29 24.70 4.50 -5.82
N ALA A 30 23.87 4.95 -6.75
CA ALA A 30 24.04 6.16 -7.55
C ALA A 30 22.64 6.64 -7.99
N GLY A 31 22.17 7.78 -7.46
CA GLY A 31 20.88 8.41 -7.78
C GLY A 31 20.74 8.94 -9.20
N ARG A 32 20.97 8.08 -10.20
CA ARG A 32 20.69 8.33 -11.60
C ARG A 32 20.00 7.10 -12.18
N ASP A 33 18.77 7.29 -12.63
CA ASP A 33 18.21 6.37 -13.61
C ASP A 33 19.07 6.42 -14.88
N THR A 34 18.89 5.42 -15.73
CA THR A 34 19.36 5.44 -17.11
C THR A 34 18.86 6.69 -17.84
N SER A 35 19.54 7.07 -18.93
CA SER A 35 19.10 8.16 -19.81
C SER A 35 17.67 7.96 -20.36
N HIS A 36 17.14 6.74 -20.29
CA HIS A 36 15.83 6.33 -20.76
C HIS A 36 14.79 6.13 -19.64
N TYR A 37 15.12 6.49 -18.40
CA TYR A 37 14.22 6.36 -17.24
C TYR A 37 13.63 4.94 -17.04
N SER A 38 14.42 3.91 -17.35
CA SER A 38 13.98 2.50 -17.32
C SER A 38 13.54 2.01 -15.94
N LEU A 39 14.10 2.58 -14.87
CA LEU A 39 13.75 2.21 -13.50
C LEU A 39 12.41 2.83 -13.13
N VAL A 40 12.26 4.13 -13.35
CA VAL A 40 11.01 4.87 -13.14
C VAL A 40 9.87 4.28 -13.96
N SER A 41 10.12 3.92 -15.22
CA SER A 41 9.11 3.27 -16.07
C SER A 41 8.61 1.96 -15.47
N ASN A 42 9.52 1.12 -14.99
CA ASN A 42 9.16 -0.18 -14.42
C ASN A 42 8.45 -0.01 -13.09
N CYS A 43 8.78 1.02 -12.32
CA CYS A 43 8.08 1.37 -11.09
C CYS A 43 6.65 1.82 -11.35
N ILE A 44 6.43 2.68 -12.35
CA ILE A 44 5.08 3.11 -12.73
C ILE A 44 4.26 1.90 -13.20
N VAL A 45 4.84 1.06 -14.06
CA VAL A 45 4.15 -0.15 -14.56
C VAL A 45 3.87 -1.12 -13.42
N ALA A 46 4.81 -1.39 -12.52
CA ALA A 46 4.62 -2.35 -11.43
C ALA A 46 3.59 -1.90 -10.38
N ASN A 47 3.50 -0.59 -10.11
CA ASN A 47 2.65 -0.06 -9.05
C ASN A 47 1.31 0.50 -9.53
N GLU A 48 1.15 0.83 -10.82
CA GLU A 48 -0.05 1.48 -11.37
C GLU A 48 -0.55 2.64 -10.49
N PRO A 49 0.26 3.69 -10.26
CA PRO A 49 -0.18 4.81 -9.43
C PRO A 49 -1.41 5.46 -10.04
N GLY A 50 -2.44 5.74 -9.24
CA GLY A 50 -3.60 6.49 -9.72
C GLY A 50 -3.30 7.97 -9.94
N ILE A 51 -2.42 8.54 -9.11
CA ILE A 51 -2.00 9.94 -9.12
C ILE A 51 -0.48 9.99 -8.95
N ILE A 52 0.19 10.79 -9.78
CA ILE A 52 1.60 11.16 -9.61
C ILE A 52 1.67 12.64 -9.28
N VAL A 53 2.18 12.95 -8.09
CA VAL A 53 2.29 14.32 -7.59
C VAL A 53 3.69 14.85 -7.89
N ILE A 54 3.78 15.98 -8.58
CA ILE A 54 5.05 16.61 -8.98
C ILE A 54 5.12 18.07 -8.52
N PRO A 55 6.34 18.60 -8.24
CA PRO A 55 6.49 20.01 -7.92
C PRO A 55 6.13 20.92 -9.11
N ASP A 56 5.32 21.95 -8.85
CA ASP A 56 4.90 23.01 -9.78
C ASP A 56 6.02 23.54 -10.70
N HIS A 57 7.17 23.91 -10.15
CA HIS A 57 8.30 24.50 -10.87
C HIS A 57 9.00 23.55 -11.85
N GLN A 58 8.79 22.24 -11.72
CA GLN A 58 9.31 21.21 -12.62
C GLN A 58 8.19 20.55 -13.45
N CYS A 59 6.95 21.01 -13.29
CA CYS A 59 5.77 20.35 -13.83
C CYS A 59 5.87 20.17 -15.35
N VAL A 60 6.22 21.22 -16.10
CA VAL A 60 6.29 21.15 -17.58
C VAL A 60 7.30 20.10 -18.05
N LYS A 61 8.50 20.08 -17.47
CA LYS A 61 9.57 19.14 -17.87
C LYS A 61 9.24 17.70 -17.47
N LEU A 62 8.84 17.49 -16.22
CA LEU A 62 8.54 16.14 -15.71
C LEU A 62 7.29 15.56 -16.33
N LYS A 63 6.28 16.39 -16.59
CA LYS A 63 5.04 15.97 -17.25
C LYS A 63 5.31 15.46 -18.67
N SER A 64 6.10 16.19 -19.47
CA SER A 64 6.52 15.73 -20.80
C SER A 64 7.24 14.38 -20.73
N ILE A 65 8.21 14.23 -19.83
CA ILE A 65 8.96 12.97 -19.67
C ILE A 65 8.01 11.82 -19.27
N LEU A 66 7.10 12.05 -18.33
CA LEU A 66 6.16 11.04 -17.86
C LEU A 66 5.14 10.68 -18.94
N GLU A 67 4.64 11.66 -19.70
CA GLU A 67 3.73 11.44 -20.82
C GLU A 67 4.40 10.63 -21.94
N ASP A 68 5.64 10.97 -22.30
CA ASP A 68 6.43 10.23 -23.29
C ASP A 68 6.68 8.78 -22.84
N LEU A 69 7.11 8.60 -21.59
CA LEU A 69 7.28 7.27 -21.01
C LEU A 69 5.97 6.49 -21.04
N CYS A 70 4.84 7.11 -20.73
CA CYS A 70 3.59 6.37 -20.60
C CYS A 70 2.94 6.04 -21.94
N HIS A 71 3.14 6.87 -22.96
CA HIS A 71 2.81 6.53 -24.35
C HIS A 71 3.53 5.25 -24.80
N ASP A 72 4.81 5.09 -24.44
CA ASP A 72 5.63 3.94 -24.82
C ASP A 72 5.35 2.65 -24.03
N LEU A 73 4.71 2.76 -22.86
CA LEU A 73 4.61 1.68 -21.87
C LEU A 73 3.22 1.04 -21.75
N PHE A 74 2.25 1.46 -22.56
CA PHE A 74 0.86 0.98 -22.52
C PHE A 74 0.21 1.08 -21.12
N ALA A 75 0.70 1.99 -20.28
CA ALA A 75 0.24 2.13 -18.91
C ALA A 75 -1.22 2.63 -18.87
N LYS A 76 -2.02 2.12 -17.91
CA LYS A 76 -3.37 2.64 -17.62
C LYS A 76 -3.31 4.14 -17.29
N LYS A 77 -4.44 4.83 -17.46
CA LYS A 77 -4.59 6.25 -17.14
C LYS A 77 -4.25 6.53 -15.66
N PHE A 78 -3.28 7.40 -15.43
CA PHE A 78 -2.99 8.05 -14.15
C PHE A 78 -3.11 9.56 -14.32
N SER A 79 -3.40 10.30 -13.25
CA SER A 79 -3.36 11.76 -13.29
C SER A 79 -1.99 12.27 -12.85
N ILE A 80 -1.49 13.30 -13.52
CA ILE A 80 -0.32 14.05 -13.08
C ILE A 80 -0.83 15.33 -12.44
N GLU A 81 -0.53 15.53 -11.16
CA GLU A 81 -0.96 16.69 -10.40
C GLU A 81 0.22 17.54 -9.95
N ALA A 82 0.13 18.84 -10.22
CA ALA A 82 1.12 19.80 -9.79
C ALA A 82 0.80 20.26 -8.36
N ALA A 83 1.78 20.10 -7.48
CA ALA A 83 1.70 20.51 -6.08
C ALA A 83 2.70 21.65 -5.81
N ALA A 84 2.31 22.57 -4.91
CA ALA A 84 3.15 23.72 -4.57
C ALA A 84 4.53 23.27 -4.07
N ARG A 85 5.61 23.91 -4.55
CA ARG A 85 7.00 23.58 -4.15
C ARG A 85 7.21 23.50 -2.63
N GLN A 86 6.45 24.29 -1.87
CA GLN A 86 6.52 24.33 -0.41
C GLN A 86 6.18 22.99 0.25
N LEU A 87 5.30 22.20 -0.37
CA LEU A 87 4.92 20.87 0.12
C LEU A 87 6.11 19.89 0.07
N PHE A 88 7.03 20.09 -0.88
CA PHE A 88 8.22 19.25 -1.03
C PHE A 88 9.39 19.69 -0.14
N ARG A 89 9.22 20.72 0.70
CA ARG A 89 10.24 21.11 1.67
C ARG A 89 10.30 20.08 2.78
N ALA A 90 11.47 19.48 2.94
CA ALA A 90 11.71 18.39 3.86
C ALA A 90 11.70 18.78 5.36
N GLU A 91 11.24 19.99 5.67
CA GLU A 91 10.96 20.46 7.02
C GLU A 91 9.88 19.55 7.65
N GLU A 92 10.13 19.08 8.87
CA GLU A 92 9.23 18.23 9.69
C GLU A 92 8.99 16.80 9.19
N VAL A 93 9.68 16.34 8.14
CA VAL A 93 9.54 14.95 7.65
C VAL A 93 9.92 13.93 8.71
N HIS A 94 10.90 14.25 9.57
CA HIS A 94 11.27 13.38 10.68
C HIS A 94 10.08 13.14 11.62
N VAL A 95 9.30 14.17 11.96
CA VAL A 95 8.11 14.03 12.82
C VAL A 95 7.04 13.16 12.17
N LEU A 96 6.81 13.35 10.86
CA LEU A 96 5.86 12.54 10.10
C LEU A 96 6.33 11.09 9.99
N VAL A 97 7.60 10.85 9.69
CA VAL A 97 8.16 9.49 9.59
C VAL A 97 8.21 8.84 10.98
N ASP A 98 8.50 9.58 12.05
CA ASP A 98 8.46 9.07 13.42
C ASP A 98 7.05 8.60 13.81
N ARG A 99 6.03 9.35 13.39
CA ARG A 99 4.63 9.05 13.70
C ARG A 99 4.06 7.89 12.86
N TYR A 100 4.28 7.92 11.54
CA TYR A 100 3.57 7.04 10.60
C TYR A 100 4.40 5.82 10.12
N PHE A 101 5.71 5.75 10.35
CA PHE A 101 6.58 4.70 9.75
C PHE A 101 6.71 3.45 10.64
N LEU A 102 6.16 2.30 10.20
CA LEU A 102 6.18 1.03 10.96
C LEU A 102 7.37 0.10 10.63
N GLU A 103 8.22 0.45 9.68
CA GLU A 103 9.39 -0.34 9.28
C GLU A 103 10.58 -0.14 10.24
N PRO A 104 11.57 -1.05 10.25
CA PRO A 104 12.74 -0.97 11.12
C PRO A 104 13.47 0.38 11.03
N ALA A 105 14.01 0.84 12.16
CA ALA A 105 14.74 2.09 12.28
C ALA A 105 15.91 2.22 11.26
N SER A 106 16.48 1.10 10.83
CA SER A 106 17.51 1.06 9.78
C SER A 106 17.02 1.59 8.42
N ILE A 107 15.82 1.18 8.01
CA ILE A 107 15.22 1.60 6.74
C ILE A 107 14.84 3.08 6.80
N LYS A 108 14.30 3.50 7.94
CA LYS A 108 13.97 4.89 8.23
C LYS A 108 15.19 5.80 8.10
N ASN A 109 16.28 5.46 8.79
CA ASN A 109 17.51 6.26 8.75
C ASN A 109 18.06 6.35 7.32
N TYR A 110 18.09 5.22 6.58
CA TYR A 110 18.52 5.18 5.19
C TYR A 110 17.71 6.12 4.27
N LEU A 111 16.37 6.11 4.39
CA LEU A 111 15.52 7.02 3.61
C LEU A 111 15.77 8.47 3.96
N MET A 112 15.92 8.75 5.27
CA MET A 112 16.11 10.10 5.74
C MET A 112 17.45 10.66 5.28
N ASP A 113 18.51 9.86 5.14
CA ASP A 113 19.81 10.32 4.63
C ASP A 113 19.76 10.86 3.19
N LYS A 114 18.73 10.51 2.42
CA LYS A 114 18.58 10.92 1.01
C LYS A 114 17.64 12.12 0.85
N SER A 115 18.18 13.24 0.36
CA SER A 115 17.45 14.52 0.31
C SER A 115 16.24 14.53 -0.64
N TYR A 116 16.35 13.97 -1.84
CA TYR A 116 15.23 13.87 -2.80
C TYR A 116 14.11 12.97 -2.29
N CYS A 117 14.49 11.89 -1.63
CA CYS A 117 13.60 10.92 -1.01
C CYS A 117 12.79 11.58 0.10
N ARG A 118 13.48 12.28 1.00
CA ARG A 118 12.88 13.08 2.08
C ARG A 118 11.91 14.13 1.53
N SER A 119 12.28 14.79 0.43
CA SER A 119 11.45 15.80 -0.25
C SER A 119 10.20 15.20 -0.88
N ALA A 120 10.31 14.07 -1.57
CA ALA A 120 9.19 13.35 -2.17
C ALA A 120 8.22 12.83 -1.10
N ILE A 121 8.77 12.30 0.02
CA ILE A 121 8.00 11.88 1.18
C ILE A 121 7.19 13.06 1.74
N SER A 122 7.85 14.20 1.98
CA SER A 122 7.18 15.42 2.47
C SER A 122 6.04 15.86 1.54
N GLY A 123 6.34 15.95 0.24
CA GLY A 123 5.40 16.39 -0.78
C GLY A 123 4.15 15.54 -0.80
N LEU A 124 4.31 14.22 -0.78
CA LEU A 124 3.22 13.29 -0.74
C LEU A 124 2.39 13.39 0.55
N PHE A 125 3.03 13.41 1.72
CA PHE A 125 2.31 13.51 2.99
C PHE A 125 1.51 14.80 3.09
N LYS A 126 2.13 15.94 2.79
CA LYS A 126 1.47 17.24 2.86
C LYS A 126 0.39 17.37 1.79
N TYR A 127 0.60 16.81 0.60
CA TYR A 127 -0.44 16.72 -0.43
C TYR A 127 -1.62 15.85 0.05
N LEU A 128 -1.35 14.69 0.65
CA LEU A 128 -2.38 13.82 1.19
C LEU A 128 -3.15 14.50 2.33
N GLN A 129 -2.45 15.20 3.22
CA GLN A 129 -3.05 16.02 4.27
C GLN A 129 -4.00 17.03 3.65
N LEU A 130 -3.57 17.81 2.65
CA LEU A 130 -4.40 18.88 2.08
C LEU A 130 -5.62 18.38 1.29
N HIS A 131 -5.47 17.29 0.53
CA HIS A 131 -6.52 16.82 -0.38
C HIS A 131 -7.43 15.76 0.24
N PHE A 132 -6.96 15.06 1.26
CA PHE A 132 -7.69 13.96 1.89
C PHE A 132 -7.81 14.16 3.41
N LEU A 133 -7.96 15.42 3.84
CA LEU A 133 -7.90 16.02 5.19
C LEU A 133 -8.42 15.23 6.42
N ASN A 134 -9.08 14.09 6.26
CA ASN A 134 -9.53 13.26 7.39
C ASN A 134 -8.88 11.86 7.41
N PHE A 135 -7.97 11.54 6.49
CA PHE A 135 -7.44 10.19 6.28
C PHE A 135 -6.21 9.83 7.14
N LEU A 136 -5.67 10.79 7.91
CA LEU A 136 -4.39 10.62 8.62
C LEU A 136 -4.59 10.42 10.12
N ILE A 137 -5.34 9.38 10.46
CA ILE A 137 -5.34 8.77 11.79
C ILE A 137 -4.81 7.34 11.56
N ASP A 138 -3.67 7.06 12.18
CA ASP A 138 -2.64 6.05 11.84
C ASP A 138 -3.08 4.59 11.56
N PRO A 139 -2.28 3.78 10.80
CA PRO A 139 -0.98 4.10 10.20
C PRO A 139 -0.94 3.88 8.66
N ILE A 140 -0.50 4.91 7.92
CA ILE A 140 0.01 4.68 6.57
C ILE A 140 1.32 3.90 6.71
N THR A 141 1.32 2.64 6.28
CA THR A 141 2.55 1.84 6.29
C THR A 141 3.38 2.14 5.05
N PHE A 142 4.59 2.61 5.27
CA PHE A 142 5.59 2.77 4.22
C PHE A 142 6.46 1.53 4.20
N ALA A 143 6.55 0.87 3.05
CA ALA A 143 7.55 -0.14 2.80
C ALA A 143 8.54 0.41 1.79
N VAL A 144 9.84 0.31 2.07
CA VAL A 144 10.86 0.68 1.09
C VAL A 144 10.97 -0.41 0.05
N TRP A 145 10.79 0.00 -1.20
CA TRP A 145 10.90 -0.91 -2.31
C TRP A 145 12.37 -1.10 -2.71
N GLN A 146 12.93 -2.27 -2.40
CA GLN A 146 14.31 -2.62 -2.75
C GLN A 146 14.34 -3.45 -4.03
N HIS A 147 14.74 -2.83 -5.14
CA HIS A 147 14.90 -3.54 -6.43
C HIS A 147 15.91 -4.69 -6.37
N GLN A 148 16.93 -4.58 -5.50
CA GLN A 148 18.00 -5.59 -5.38
C GLN A 148 17.52 -6.98 -4.96
N LYS A 149 16.35 -7.10 -4.32
CA LYS A 149 15.78 -8.38 -3.86
C LYS A 149 14.80 -9.02 -4.86
N ARG A 150 14.57 -8.34 -5.99
CA ARG A 150 13.53 -8.67 -6.96
C ARG A 150 14.14 -8.82 -8.34
N LEU A 151 13.61 -9.74 -9.14
CA LEU A 151 13.99 -9.86 -10.54
C LEU A 151 13.53 -8.60 -11.28
N PHE A 152 14.48 -7.92 -11.93
CA PHE A 152 14.18 -6.78 -12.77
C PHE A 152 13.63 -7.27 -14.11
N ILE A 153 12.33 -7.00 -14.34
CA ILE A 153 11.67 -7.22 -15.62
C ILE A 153 11.34 -5.85 -16.20
N ASP A 154 11.89 -5.55 -17.37
CA ASP A 154 11.56 -4.31 -18.06
C ASP A 154 10.14 -4.33 -18.62
N ALA A 155 9.54 -3.16 -18.72
CA ALA A 155 8.15 -3.01 -19.13
C ALA A 155 7.89 -3.51 -20.57
N LYS A 156 8.87 -3.44 -21.47
CA LYS A 156 8.72 -4.00 -22.83
C LYS A 156 8.69 -5.52 -22.78
N THR A 157 9.54 -6.14 -21.98
CA THR A 157 9.51 -7.59 -21.73
C THR A 157 8.22 -8.03 -21.06
N SER A 158 7.73 -7.29 -20.06
CA SER A 158 6.47 -7.64 -19.38
C SER A 158 5.27 -7.57 -20.33
N TYR A 159 5.23 -6.58 -21.23
CA TYR A 159 4.24 -6.47 -22.28
C TYR A 159 4.37 -7.59 -23.33
N LYS A 160 5.59 -7.86 -23.81
CA LYS A 160 5.87 -8.91 -24.80
C LYS A 160 5.41 -10.29 -24.34
N TYR A 161 5.57 -10.61 -23.07
CA TYR A 161 5.11 -11.87 -22.48
C TYR A 161 3.68 -11.81 -21.93
N SER A 162 2.96 -10.70 -22.14
CA SER A 162 1.59 -10.49 -21.66
C SER A 162 1.45 -10.83 -20.16
N LEU A 163 2.38 -10.35 -19.34
CA LEU A 163 2.39 -10.67 -17.90
C LEU A 163 1.18 -10.06 -17.19
N ASP A 164 0.80 -8.84 -17.57
CA ASP A 164 -0.31 -8.10 -16.97
C ASP A 164 -1.19 -7.39 -18.02
N THR A 165 -0.57 -6.74 -19.00
CA THR A 165 -1.25 -6.14 -20.15
C THR A 165 -1.11 -7.06 -21.36
N SER A 166 -2.21 -7.32 -22.06
CA SER A 166 -2.19 -8.17 -23.25
C SER A 166 -1.48 -7.49 -24.41
N SER A 167 -0.62 -8.24 -25.09
CA SER A 167 -0.05 -7.86 -26.38
C SER A 167 -1.03 -8.04 -27.54
N ASP A 168 -2.15 -8.75 -27.31
CA ASP A 168 -3.20 -8.96 -28.30
C ASP A 168 -4.35 -7.96 -28.09
N PRO A 169 -4.58 -7.01 -29.02
CA PRO A 169 -5.65 -6.02 -28.90
C PRO A 169 -7.05 -6.62 -28.91
N MET A 170 -7.22 -7.82 -29.49
CA MET A 170 -8.51 -8.53 -29.56
C MET A 170 -8.79 -9.35 -28.30
N ASN A 171 -7.76 -9.69 -27.51
CA ASN A 171 -7.90 -10.53 -26.34
C ASN A 171 -7.18 -9.94 -25.11
N LYS A 172 -7.86 -9.00 -24.46
CA LYS A 172 -7.32 -8.29 -23.28
C LYS A 172 -7.15 -9.16 -22.04
N THR A 173 -7.82 -10.31 -21.97
CA THR A 173 -7.78 -11.21 -20.81
C THR A 173 -6.75 -12.32 -20.94
N ASN A 174 -6.08 -12.45 -22.09
CA ASN A 174 -5.05 -13.47 -22.31
C ASN A 174 -3.69 -13.09 -21.70
N THR A 175 -3.65 -12.88 -20.40
CA THR A 175 -2.44 -12.50 -19.66
C THR A 175 -2.16 -13.47 -18.51
N LEU A 176 -0.91 -13.52 -18.04
CA LEU A 176 -0.55 -14.32 -16.87
C LEU A 176 -1.32 -13.86 -15.63
N PHE A 177 -1.42 -12.54 -15.41
CA PHE A 177 -2.18 -11.97 -14.31
C PHE A 177 -3.65 -12.40 -14.32
N HIS A 178 -4.35 -12.27 -15.45
CA HIS A 178 -5.76 -12.67 -15.53
C HIS A 178 -5.97 -14.16 -15.27
N ARG A 179 -5.04 -15.03 -15.70
CA ARG A 179 -5.11 -16.47 -15.43
C ARG A 179 -4.90 -16.83 -13.95
N LEU A 180 -4.08 -16.06 -13.24
CA LEU A 180 -3.75 -16.36 -11.84
C LEU A 180 -4.61 -15.59 -10.82
N ASN A 181 -5.26 -14.49 -11.25
CA ASN A 181 -5.98 -13.62 -10.34
C ASN A 181 -7.35 -14.18 -9.94
N HIS A 182 -7.35 -14.97 -8.87
CA HIS A 182 -8.54 -15.40 -8.13
C HIS A 182 -8.64 -14.76 -6.74
N THR A 183 -7.95 -13.62 -6.55
CA THR A 183 -7.92 -12.93 -5.26
C THR A 183 -9.30 -12.37 -4.89
N LYS A 184 -9.59 -12.28 -3.59
CA LYS A 184 -10.88 -11.81 -3.07
C LYS A 184 -10.91 -10.31 -2.77
N THR A 185 -9.75 -9.65 -2.76
CA THR A 185 -9.61 -8.23 -2.42
C THR A 185 -8.81 -7.51 -3.49
N ASN A 186 -9.13 -6.22 -3.74
CA ASN A 186 -8.38 -5.39 -4.69
C ASN A 186 -6.91 -5.27 -4.29
N LEU A 187 -6.62 -5.15 -2.99
CA LEU A 187 -5.24 -5.13 -2.48
C LEU A 187 -4.51 -6.46 -2.75
N GLY A 188 -5.22 -7.59 -2.66
CA GLY A 188 -4.69 -8.90 -3.03
C GLY A 188 -4.35 -8.96 -4.51
N ALA A 189 -5.22 -8.45 -5.39
CA ALA A 189 -4.99 -8.37 -6.82
C ALA A 189 -3.77 -7.48 -7.15
N MET A 190 -3.66 -6.31 -6.52
CA MET A 190 -2.51 -5.41 -6.66
C MET A 190 -1.21 -6.10 -6.21
N LEU A 191 -1.23 -6.79 -5.07
CA LEU A 191 -0.07 -7.50 -4.55
C LEU A 191 0.34 -8.68 -5.46
N LEU A 192 -0.62 -9.44 -5.99
CA LEU A 192 -0.37 -10.52 -6.94
C LEU A 192 0.29 -9.98 -8.21
N ARG A 193 -0.26 -8.89 -8.76
CA ARG A 193 0.31 -8.22 -9.93
C ARG A 193 1.75 -7.77 -9.68
N GLN A 194 2.01 -7.14 -8.54
CA GLN A 194 3.35 -6.76 -8.12
C GLN A 194 4.31 -7.96 -8.04
N HIS A 195 3.85 -9.10 -7.51
CA HIS A 195 4.66 -10.32 -7.47
C HIS A 195 4.94 -10.95 -8.84
N ILE A 196 4.02 -10.83 -9.79
CA ILE A 196 4.22 -11.31 -11.17
C ILE A 196 5.24 -10.43 -11.89
N LEU A 197 5.12 -9.11 -11.76
CA LEU A 197 5.99 -8.15 -12.44
C LEU A 197 7.37 -8.03 -11.78
N GLN A 198 7.48 -8.36 -10.49
CA GLN A 198 8.72 -8.30 -9.73
C GLN A 198 8.88 -9.58 -8.88
N PRO A 199 9.23 -10.71 -9.52
CA PRO A 199 9.47 -11.97 -8.83
C PRO A 199 10.57 -11.86 -7.77
N LEU A 200 10.53 -12.74 -6.77
CA LEU A 200 11.59 -12.84 -5.76
C LEU A 200 12.84 -13.51 -6.35
N ILE A 201 14.01 -13.11 -5.87
CA ILE A 201 15.30 -13.77 -6.18
C ILE A 201 15.75 -14.64 -5.01
N ASP A 202 15.40 -14.26 -3.78
CA ASP A 202 15.82 -14.97 -2.58
C ASP A 202 15.14 -16.34 -2.47
N LYS A 203 15.96 -17.40 -2.40
CA LYS A 203 15.47 -18.78 -2.36
C LYS A 203 14.68 -19.08 -1.09
N GLU A 204 15.10 -18.55 0.05
CA GLU A 204 14.43 -18.82 1.33
C GLU A 204 13.06 -18.16 1.37
N GLU A 205 12.94 -16.91 0.89
CA GLU A 205 11.65 -16.22 0.76
C GLU A 205 10.70 -16.95 -0.20
N ILE A 206 11.22 -17.50 -1.31
CA ILE A 206 10.44 -18.31 -2.25
C ILE A 206 9.93 -19.58 -1.56
N LEU A 207 10.80 -20.32 -0.88
CA LEU A 207 10.42 -21.55 -0.18
C LEU A 207 9.41 -21.30 0.93
N GLN A 208 9.55 -20.21 1.69
CA GLN A 208 8.56 -19.84 2.71
C GLN A 208 7.17 -19.61 2.12
N ARG A 209 7.07 -18.97 0.95
CA ARG A 209 5.79 -18.79 0.25
C ARG A 209 5.22 -20.10 -0.24
N LEU A 210 6.05 -20.95 -0.85
CA LEU A 210 5.62 -22.28 -1.32
C LEU A 210 5.12 -23.14 -0.16
N ASN A 211 5.80 -23.14 0.98
CA ASN A 211 5.36 -23.84 2.19
C ASN A 211 4.00 -23.33 2.69
N GLY A 212 3.77 -22.01 2.66
CA GLY A 212 2.46 -21.44 3.00
C GLY A 212 1.35 -21.84 2.02
N VAL A 213 1.66 -21.94 0.72
CA VAL A 213 0.70 -22.45 -0.29
C VAL A 213 0.39 -23.92 -0.04
N GLU A 214 1.41 -24.74 0.18
CA GLU A 214 1.26 -26.18 0.46
C GLU A 214 0.39 -26.43 1.70
N GLU A 215 0.59 -25.63 2.75
CA GLU A 215 -0.24 -25.70 3.96
C GLU A 215 -1.71 -25.36 3.70
N LEU A 216 -2.00 -24.33 2.88
CA LEU A 216 -3.38 -23.97 2.52
C LEU A 216 -4.04 -25.03 1.62
N VAL A 217 -3.27 -25.62 0.71
CA VAL A 217 -3.75 -26.71 -0.16
C VAL A 217 -4.09 -27.95 0.68
N SER A 218 -3.25 -28.26 1.67
CA SER A 218 -3.46 -29.36 2.61
C SER A 218 -4.65 -29.11 3.56
N ASN A 219 -4.90 -27.85 3.93
CA ASN A 219 -5.97 -27.44 4.84
C ASN A 219 -7.11 -26.72 4.12
N GLN A 220 -7.84 -27.45 3.25
CA GLN A 220 -8.90 -26.88 2.41
C GLN A 220 -9.98 -26.12 3.20
N GLU A 221 -10.38 -26.62 4.37
CA GLU A 221 -11.37 -25.95 5.22
C GLU A 221 -10.91 -24.53 5.58
N GLN A 222 -9.66 -24.38 6.04
CA GLN A 222 -9.10 -23.09 6.42
C GLN A 222 -8.94 -22.17 5.20
N TYR A 223 -8.56 -22.73 4.04
CA TYR A 223 -8.50 -21.98 2.79
C TYR A 223 -9.87 -21.37 2.41
N TYR A 224 -10.96 -22.15 2.44
CA TYR A 224 -12.28 -21.64 2.11
C TYR A 224 -12.79 -20.64 3.16
N ARG A 225 -12.57 -20.91 4.44
CA ARG A 225 -12.91 -19.98 5.53
C ARG A 225 -12.20 -18.63 5.36
N LEU A 226 -10.90 -18.65 5.08
CA LEU A 226 -10.10 -17.46 4.83
C LEU A 226 -10.61 -16.70 3.61
N GLY A 227 -10.85 -17.41 2.49
CA GLY A 227 -11.39 -16.82 1.28
C GLY A 227 -12.74 -16.12 1.50
N ASN A 228 -13.62 -16.73 2.29
CA ASN A 228 -14.94 -16.15 2.61
C ASN A 228 -14.81 -14.90 3.49
N SER A 229 -13.98 -14.92 4.54
CA SER A 229 -13.76 -13.74 5.37
C SER A 229 -13.09 -12.60 4.58
N LEU A 230 -12.12 -12.90 3.72
CA LEU A 230 -11.49 -11.89 2.84
C LEU A 230 -12.48 -11.28 1.84
N ALA A 231 -13.39 -12.08 1.27
CA ALA A 231 -14.42 -11.59 0.36
C ALA A 231 -15.49 -10.73 1.06
N LYS A 232 -15.72 -10.93 2.36
CA LYS A 232 -16.54 -10.01 3.15
C LYS A 232 -15.79 -8.72 3.45
N LEU A 233 -14.50 -8.81 3.81
CA LEU A 233 -13.65 -7.64 4.05
C LEU A 233 -13.50 -6.74 2.82
N SER A 234 -13.50 -7.29 1.61
CA SER A 234 -13.40 -6.47 0.39
C SER A 234 -14.54 -5.47 0.23
N LYS A 235 -15.67 -5.66 0.94
CA LYS A 235 -16.79 -4.72 0.96
C LYS A 235 -16.48 -3.47 1.79
N PHE A 236 -15.62 -3.61 2.81
CA PHE A 236 -15.23 -2.55 3.73
C PHE A 236 -13.94 -1.89 3.26
N GLY A 237 -14.02 -1.18 2.13
CA GLY A 237 -12.88 -0.48 1.54
C GLY A 237 -12.60 0.89 2.17
N VAL A 238 -11.73 1.66 1.51
CA VAL A 238 -11.33 3.06 1.82
C VAL A 238 -12.54 3.96 2.08
N GLU A 239 -13.66 3.68 1.42
CA GLU A 239 -14.94 4.36 1.59
C GLU A 239 -15.46 4.31 3.04
N VAL A 240 -15.40 3.17 3.74
CA VAL A 240 -15.88 3.08 5.13
C VAL A 240 -15.04 3.96 6.05
N LEU A 241 -13.72 3.94 5.87
CA LEU A 241 -12.79 4.78 6.64
C LEU A 241 -12.98 6.28 6.34
N ARG A 242 -13.17 6.64 5.06
CA ARG A 242 -13.49 8.02 4.65
C ARG A 242 -14.80 8.51 5.27
N ARG A 243 -15.79 7.63 5.41
CA ARG A 243 -17.10 7.97 5.99
C ARG A 243 -17.01 8.16 7.50
N CYS A 244 -16.31 7.27 8.21
CA CYS A 244 -16.06 7.39 9.65
C CYS A 244 -15.21 8.61 10.01
N THR A 245 -14.35 9.08 9.12
CA THR A 245 -13.53 10.27 9.39
C THR A 245 -14.25 11.58 9.03
N SER A 246 -15.44 11.51 8.42
CA SER A 246 -16.30 12.67 8.11
C SER A 246 -17.36 12.96 9.20
N LEU A 247 -17.29 12.27 10.34
CA LEU A 247 -18.23 12.34 11.48
C LEU A 247 -18.32 13.70 12.19
N THR A 248 -17.64 14.74 11.71
CA THR A 248 -17.56 16.05 12.37
C THR A 248 -18.55 17.09 11.83
N ASN A 249 -19.26 16.82 10.72
CA ASN A 249 -20.14 17.81 10.08
C ASN A 249 -21.53 17.25 9.73
N PHE A 250 -22.38 17.02 10.72
CA PHE A 250 -23.77 16.63 10.50
C PHE A 250 -24.63 17.86 10.16
N LYS A 251 -25.15 17.92 8.93
CA LYS A 251 -26.09 18.98 8.52
C LYS A 251 -27.51 18.46 8.33
N ARG A 252 -27.67 17.16 8.08
CA ARG A 252 -28.96 16.49 7.83
C ARG A 252 -29.08 15.18 8.61
N LEU A 253 -30.32 14.77 8.91
CA LEU A 253 -30.61 13.46 9.52
C LEU A 253 -30.06 12.29 8.68
N SER A 254 -30.07 12.42 7.36
CA SER A 254 -29.44 11.46 6.45
C SER A 254 -27.95 11.24 6.73
N ASP A 255 -27.23 12.28 7.19
CA ASP A 255 -25.80 12.20 7.48
C ASP A 255 -25.54 11.39 8.75
N ILE A 256 -26.49 11.42 9.70
CA ILE A 256 -26.45 10.66 10.95
C ILE A 256 -26.76 9.18 10.68
N GLU A 257 -27.84 8.89 9.95
CA GLU A 257 -28.18 7.52 9.54
C GLU A 257 -27.04 6.85 8.79
N PHE A 258 -26.43 7.59 7.85
CA PHE A 258 -25.28 7.14 7.07
C PHE A 258 -24.03 6.88 7.93
N SER A 259 -23.88 7.62 9.02
CA SER A 259 -22.78 7.46 9.98
C SER A 259 -22.96 6.26 10.88
N ILE A 260 -24.18 6.01 11.36
CA ILE A 260 -24.53 4.80 12.10
C ILE A 260 -24.26 3.57 11.22
N GLN A 261 -24.67 3.60 9.96
CA GLN A 261 -24.37 2.51 9.02
C GLN A 261 -22.86 2.28 8.86
N SER A 262 -22.08 3.35 8.77
CA SER A 262 -20.61 3.26 8.66
C SER A 262 -19.96 2.65 9.91
N LEU A 263 -20.48 2.93 11.11
CA LEU A 263 -20.02 2.30 12.35
C LEU A 263 -20.41 0.80 12.40
N ILE A 264 -21.60 0.43 11.91
CA ILE A 264 -22.01 -0.97 11.79
C ILE A 264 -21.10 -1.73 10.81
N ASP A 265 -20.76 -1.10 9.69
CA ASP A 265 -19.84 -1.65 8.70
C ASP A 265 -18.44 -1.86 9.32
N LEU A 266 -17.95 -0.89 10.11
CA LEU A 266 -16.67 -0.97 10.79
C LEU A 266 -16.65 -2.09 11.85
N THR A 267 -17.69 -2.20 12.68
CA THR A 267 -17.80 -3.27 13.68
C THR A 267 -17.85 -4.65 13.02
N SER A 268 -18.54 -4.76 11.88
CA SER A 268 -18.59 -5.98 11.06
C SER A 268 -17.21 -6.32 10.48
N ALA A 269 -16.47 -5.32 9.98
CA ALA A 269 -15.11 -5.50 9.47
C ALA A 269 -14.15 -5.99 10.57
N LEU A 270 -14.21 -5.39 11.77
CA LEU A 270 -13.44 -5.83 12.94
C LEU A 270 -13.77 -7.27 13.34
N GLY A 271 -15.04 -7.68 13.23
CA GLY A 271 -15.47 -9.06 13.45
C GLY A 271 -14.81 -10.05 12.48
N GLU A 272 -14.78 -9.73 11.19
CA GLU A 272 -14.11 -10.57 10.19
C GLU A 272 -12.58 -10.60 10.36
N LEU A 273 -11.97 -9.50 10.82
CA LEU A 273 -10.54 -9.47 11.16
C LEU A 273 -10.21 -10.43 12.32
N LYS A 274 -11.06 -10.49 13.36
CA LYS A 274 -10.92 -11.48 14.44
C LYS A 274 -11.05 -12.92 13.93
N ASN A 275 -11.98 -13.17 13.01
CA ASN A 275 -12.11 -14.49 12.37
C ASN A 275 -10.83 -14.87 11.62
N ILE A 276 -10.26 -13.96 10.84
CA ILE A 276 -8.99 -14.21 10.12
C ILE A 276 -7.85 -14.50 11.11
N LEU A 277 -7.74 -13.75 12.21
CA LEU A 277 -6.75 -14.03 13.25
C LEU A 277 -6.89 -15.43 13.85
N SER A 278 -8.12 -15.90 14.07
CA SER A 278 -8.38 -17.26 14.55
C SER A 278 -7.92 -18.32 13.54
N ILE A 279 -8.17 -18.10 12.25
CA ILE A 279 -7.74 -19.00 11.17
C ILE A 279 -6.22 -19.02 11.07
N LEU A 280 -5.57 -17.86 11.05
CA LEU A 280 -4.11 -17.74 11.02
C LEU A 280 -3.45 -18.39 12.23
N SER A 281 -4.13 -18.46 13.38
CA SER A 281 -3.60 -19.14 14.57
C SER A 281 -3.60 -20.66 14.47
N SER A 282 -4.43 -21.23 13.58
CA SER A 282 -4.44 -22.67 13.28
C SER A 282 -3.40 -23.08 12.25
N LEU A 283 -2.78 -22.11 11.56
CA LEU A 283 -1.75 -22.35 10.56
C LEU A 283 -0.35 -22.21 11.20
N GLY A 284 0.54 -23.15 10.88
CA GLY A 284 1.88 -23.27 11.42
C GLY A 284 2.99 -22.68 10.55
N SER A 285 2.75 -22.36 9.27
CA SER A 285 3.79 -21.80 8.41
C SER A 285 4.29 -20.44 8.92
N PRO A 286 5.61 -20.18 8.86
CA PRO A 286 6.20 -18.94 9.36
C PRO A 286 5.62 -17.69 8.68
N ILE A 287 5.15 -17.81 7.43
CA ILE A 287 4.55 -16.69 6.70
C ILE A 287 3.24 -16.22 7.34
N PHE A 288 2.40 -17.15 7.81
CA PHE A 288 1.15 -16.82 8.52
C PHE A 288 1.43 -16.29 9.92
N GLY A 289 2.49 -16.78 10.57
CA GLY A 289 2.99 -16.23 11.83
C GLY A 289 3.43 -14.76 11.71
N ALA A 290 4.13 -14.39 10.63
CA ALA A 290 4.50 -13.02 10.35
C ALA A 290 3.28 -12.12 10.12
N VAL A 291 2.31 -12.59 9.33
CA VAL A 291 1.05 -11.89 9.09
C VAL A 291 0.28 -11.69 10.41
N LYS A 292 0.18 -12.71 11.25
CA LYS A 292 -0.48 -12.64 12.56
C LYS A 292 0.13 -11.54 13.45
N LYS A 293 1.46 -11.43 13.50
CA LYS A 293 2.14 -10.37 14.28
C LYS A 293 1.75 -8.97 13.83
N VAL A 294 1.60 -8.77 12.52
CA VAL A 294 1.15 -7.49 11.95
C VAL A 294 -0.29 -7.20 12.39
N PHE A 295 -1.20 -8.18 12.26
CA PHE A 295 -2.59 -8.00 12.70
C PHE A 295 -2.72 -7.74 14.20
N GLN A 296 -1.94 -8.44 15.04
CA GLN A 296 -1.98 -8.25 16.49
C GLN A 296 -1.59 -6.84 16.94
N ARG A 297 -0.72 -6.15 16.19
CA ARG A 297 -0.40 -4.74 16.47
C ARG A 297 -1.61 -3.81 16.33
N PHE A 298 -2.59 -4.15 15.50
CA PHE A 298 -3.81 -3.35 15.33
C PHE A 298 -4.87 -3.58 16.42
N PHE A 299 -4.76 -4.65 17.20
CA PHE A 299 -5.69 -4.96 18.31
C PHE A 299 -5.13 -4.66 19.70
N LEU A 300 -3.84 -4.32 19.78
CA LEU A 300 -3.15 -3.89 21.01
C LEU A 300 -3.07 -2.35 21.11
N LEU A 301 -3.64 -1.64 20.13
CA LEU A 301 -3.93 -0.22 20.12
C LEU A 301 -5.42 -0.03 20.44
#